data_AF-A0A932KF85-F1
#
_entry.id   AF-A0A932KF85-F1
#
_cell.length_a   1.000
_cell.length_b   1.000
_cell.length_c   1.000
_cell.angle_alpha   90.00
_cell.angle_beta   90.00
_cell.angle_gamma   90.00
#
_symmetry.space_group_name_H-M   'P 1'
#
loop_
_entity.id
_entity.type
_entity.pdbx_description
1 polymer ?
#
loop_
_entity_poly.entity_id
_entity_poly.type
_entity_poly.pdbx_seq_one_letter_code
_entity_poly.pdbx_strand_id
1 'polypeptide(L)'
;MAIPVPAIINQETFAAAQARLARHTHMARRHNTAHAYVLRGLVRCGPCHLACLGRTLPPGSHDSRCRGRTAALRAARGERCTARFAPARALDVWVWQDLCRSLREPALMTHALARAHGGEWLPQARQARRKTLREALTPLERQQARLLEGSLA
;
A
#
# COMPACT_ATOMS: atom_id res chain seq x y z
N MET A 1 -9.29 38.73 -1.90
CA MET A 1 -7.91 39.25 -1.83
C MET A 1 -7.18 38.45 -0.76
N ALA A 2 -6.13 37.71 -1.12
CA ALA A 2 -5.39 36.88 -0.14
C ALA A 2 -4.38 37.73 0.63
N ILE A 3 -4.33 37.60 1.95
CA ILE A 3 -3.33 38.27 2.79
C ILE A 3 -2.03 37.48 2.64
N PRO A 4 -0.92 38.11 2.20
CA PRO A 4 0.35 37.42 2.08
C PRO A 4 0.89 37.08 3.48
N VAL A 5 1.03 35.78 3.76
CA VAL A 5 1.60 35.27 5.01
C VAL A 5 3.05 34.86 4.74
N PRO A 6 4.04 35.44 5.43
CA PRO A 6 5.43 35.07 5.24
C PRO A 6 5.68 33.61 5.68
N ALA A 7 6.43 32.88 4.87
CA ALA A 7 6.79 31.50 5.18
C ALA A 7 7.73 31.46 6.40
N ILE A 8 7.37 30.67 7.41
CA ILE A 8 8.18 30.47 8.63
C ILE A 8 9.39 29.56 8.35
N ILE A 9 9.25 28.64 7.40
CA ILE A 9 10.29 27.70 6.96
C ILE A 9 10.36 27.67 5.44
N ASN A 10 11.50 27.24 4.90
CA ASN A 10 11.64 27.10 3.44
C ASN A 10 10.77 25.96 2.89
N GLN A 11 10.47 26.04 1.59
CA GLN A 11 9.57 25.10 0.91
C GLN A 11 10.11 23.67 0.91
N GLU A 12 11.43 23.49 0.83
CA GLU A 12 12.08 22.18 0.86
C GLU A 12 11.84 21.46 2.20
N THR A 13 12.03 22.16 3.31
CA THR A 13 11.79 21.63 4.66
C THR A 13 10.32 21.28 4.85
N PHE A 14 9.41 22.14 4.38
CA PHE A 14 7.99 21.85 4.43
C PHE A 14 7.65 20.58 3.64
N ALA A 15 8.14 20.47 2.39
CA ALA A 15 7.92 19.31 1.54
C ALA A 15 8.49 18.02 2.16
N ALA A 16 9.70 18.08 2.73
CA ALA A 16 10.32 16.96 3.42
C ALA A 16 9.50 16.51 4.65
N ALA A 17 8.97 17.47 5.43
CA ALA A 17 8.10 17.20 6.56
C ALA A 17 6.79 16.53 6.12
N GLN A 18 6.14 17.03 5.07
CA GLN A 18 4.93 16.42 4.50
C GLN A 18 5.19 14.99 4.00
N ALA A 19 6.31 14.76 3.30
CA ALA A 19 6.71 13.43 2.85
C ALA A 19 7.00 12.47 4.02
N ARG A 20 7.61 12.96 5.10
CA ARG A 20 7.83 12.18 6.32
C ARG A 20 6.51 11.85 7.03
N LEU A 21 5.61 12.82 7.16
CA LEU A 21 4.29 12.62 7.78
C LEU A 21 3.45 11.59 7.00
N ALA A 22 3.44 11.67 5.67
CA ALA A 22 2.76 10.71 4.81
C ALA A 22 3.28 9.27 5.06
N ARG A 23 4.60 9.08 5.05
CA ARG A 23 5.23 7.78 5.37
C ARG A 23 4.89 7.30 6.78
N HIS A 24 5.00 8.20 7.77
CA HIS A 24 4.77 7.87 9.17
C HIS A 24 3.32 7.47 9.44
N THR A 25 2.34 8.12 8.81
CA THR A 25 0.92 7.78 8.98
C THR A 25 0.63 6.31 8.67
N HIS A 26 1.34 5.73 7.70
CA HIS A 26 1.20 4.32 7.34
C HIS A 26 1.95 3.36 8.28
N MET A 27 3.09 3.76 8.83
CA MET A 27 3.97 2.89 9.65
C MET A 27 3.91 3.17 11.16
N ALA A 28 3.15 4.16 11.59
CA ALA A 28 3.11 4.61 12.97
C ALA A 28 2.71 3.48 13.92
N ARG A 29 3.39 3.41 15.07
CA ARG A 29 3.11 2.40 16.10
C ARG A 29 1.75 2.59 16.77
N ARG A 30 1.12 3.78 16.65
CA ARG A 30 -0.13 4.18 17.31
C ARG A 30 -0.18 3.69 18.77
N HIS A 31 0.83 4.07 19.53
CA HIS A 31 1.00 3.72 20.95
C HIS A 31 1.02 2.20 21.25
N ASN A 32 1.32 1.34 20.28
CA ASN A 32 1.58 -0.07 20.55
C ASN A 32 3.07 -0.27 20.92
N THR A 33 3.31 -0.33 22.23
CA THR A 33 4.61 -0.65 22.86
C THR A 33 4.76 -2.14 23.18
N ALA A 34 3.65 -2.87 23.32
CA ALA A 34 3.64 -4.27 23.77
C ALA A 34 4.06 -5.31 22.72
N HIS A 35 3.88 -5.01 21.41
CA HIS A 35 4.14 -6.00 20.36
C HIS A 35 5.00 -5.44 19.22
N ALA A 36 6.08 -6.16 18.91
CA ALA A 36 6.86 -5.99 17.69
C ALA A 36 6.18 -6.75 16.55
N TYR A 37 5.63 -6.01 15.59
CA TYR A 37 5.11 -6.57 14.35
C TYR A 37 6.08 -6.15 13.24
N VAL A 38 6.92 -7.07 12.79
CA VAL A 38 7.98 -6.75 11.81
C VAL A 38 7.35 -6.22 10.52
N LEU A 39 6.26 -6.84 10.09
CA LEU A 39 5.58 -6.49 8.85
C LEU A 39 4.46 -5.45 9.01
N ARG A 40 4.46 -4.68 10.11
CA ARG A 40 3.45 -3.65 10.35
C ARG A 40 3.37 -2.66 9.19
N GLY A 41 2.16 -2.45 8.67
CA GLY A 41 1.90 -1.51 7.58
C GLY A 41 2.34 -2.00 6.20
N LEU A 42 3.06 -3.13 6.11
CA LEU A 42 3.55 -3.70 4.86
C LEU A 42 2.60 -4.76 4.28
N VAL A 43 1.90 -5.51 5.14
CA VAL A 43 1.03 -6.60 4.68
C VAL A 43 -0.22 -6.07 3.98
N ARG A 44 -0.46 -6.55 2.76
CA ARG A 44 -1.66 -6.26 1.95
C ARG A 44 -2.45 -7.53 1.68
N CYS A 45 -3.77 -7.39 1.61
CA CYS A 45 -4.67 -8.49 1.30
C CYS A 45 -4.49 -8.93 -0.17
N GLY A 46 -4.28 -10.23 -0.41
CA GLY A 46 -4.18 -10.79 -1.76
C GLY A 46 -5.41 -10.48 -2.62
N PRO A 47 -6.65 -10.79 -2.16
CA PRO A 47 -7.88 -10.53 -2.90
C PRO A 47 -8.27 -9.05 -3.07
N CYS A 48 -8.36 -8.27 -1.98
CA CYS A 48 -8.92 -6.90 -2.05
C CYS A 48 -7.88 -5.77 -1.90
N HIS A 49 -6.60 -6.10 -1.73
CA HIS A 49 -5.46 -5.17 -1.72
C HIS A 49 -5.44 -4.11 -0.60
N LEU A 50 -6.46 -4.09 0.25
CA LEU A 50 -6.46 -3.26 1.45
C LEU A 50 -5.38 -3.72 2.44
N ALA A 51 -4.94 -2.79 3.30
CA ALA A 51 -3.98 -3.08 4.35
C ALA A 51 -4.49 -4.18 5.30
N CYS A 52 -3.58 -5.02 5.78
CA CYS A 52 -3.86 -5.92 6.89
C CYS A 52 -3.41 -5.28 8.21
N LEU A 53 -4.14 -5.60 9.27
CA LEU A 53 -3.98 -5.10 10.61
C LEU A 53 -3.59 -6.26 11.52
N GLY A 54 -2.56 -6.10 12.34
CA GLY A 54 -2.25 -7.05 13.40
C GLY A 54 -3.35 -7.02 14.47
N ARG A 55 -3.76 -8.19 14.95
CA ARG A 55 -4.72 -8.40 16.01
C ARG A 55 -4.11 -9.34 17.04
N THR A 56 -4.08 -8.91 18.30
CA THR A 56 -3.81 -9.80 19.43
C THR A 56 -5.14 -10.37 19.92
N LEU A 57 -5.20 -11.69 20.10
CA LEU A 57 -6.33 -12.45 20.56
C LEU A 57 -5.98 -13.15 21.88
N PRO A 58 -6.87 -13.17 22.89
CA PRO A 58 -6.68 -14.02 24.07
C PRO A 58 -6.65 -15.50 23.66
N PRO A 59 -5.79 -16.35 24.26
CA PRO A 59 -4.87 -16.08 25.37
C PRO A 59 -3.48 -15.54 24.96
N GLY A 60 -3.27 -15.15 23.70
CA GLY A 60 -1.99 -14.58 23.23
C GLY A 60 -1.67 -14.82 21.75
N SER A 61 -2.63 -15.30 20.95
CA SER A 61 -2.42 -15.50 19.52
C SER A 61 -2.38 -14.17 18.78
N HIS A 62 -1.60 -14.11 17.70
CA HIS A 62 -1.43 -12.91 16.89
C HIS A 62 -1.73 -13.21 15.43
N ASP A 63 -2.76 -12.55 14.91
CA ASP A 63 -3.24 -12.77 13.57
C ASP A 63 -3.25 -11.46 12.78
N SER A 64 -3.03 -11.56 11.48
CA SER A 64 -3.16 -10.48 10.53
C SER A 64 -4.55 -10.54 9.89
N ARG A 65 -5.33 -9.47 10.06
CA ARG A 65 -6.69 -9.32 9.54
C ARG A 65 -6.73 -8.27 8.44
N CYS A 66 -7.27 -8.62 7.29
CA CYS A 66 -7.59 -7.65 6.24
C CYS A 66 -8.53 -6.55 6.74
N ARG A 67 -8.20 -5.27 6.49
CA ARG A 67 -9.05 -4.11 6.83
C ARG A 67 -10.42 -4.18 6.14
N GLY A 68 -10.51 -4.78 4.95
CA GLY A 68 -11.77 -5.05 4.26
C GLY A 68 -12.72 -6.00 5.00
N ARG A 69 -12.30 -6.57 6.14
CA ARG A 69 -13.18 -7.33 7.05
C ARG A 69 -13.79 -6.50 8.17
N THR A 70 -13.43 -5.23 8.35
CA THR A 70 -14.00 -4.41 9.44
C THR A 70 -15.47 -4.08 9.16
N ALA A 71 -16.26 -3.86 10.22
CA ALA A 71 -17.67 -3.52 10.09
C ALA A 71 -17.87 -2.20 9.32
N ALA A 72 -17.06 -1.18 9.63
CA ALA A 72 -17.11 0.12 8.96
C ALA A 72 -16.91 0.00 7.43
N LEU A 73 -15.94 -0.80 6.96
CA LEU A 73 -15.72 -0.97 5.53
C LEU A 73 -16.79 -1.82 4.85
N ARG A 74 -17.34 -2.82 5.56
CA ARG A 74 -18.50 -3.57 5.07
C ARG A 74 -19.70 -2.64 4.89
N ALA A 75 -20.01 -1.80 5.88
CA ALA A 75 -21.11 -0.85 5.81
C ALA A 75 -20.95 0.11 4.62
N ALA A 76 -19.73 0.61 4.39
CA ALA A 76 -19.45 1.53 3.27
C ALA A 76 -19.43 0.87 1.88
N ARG A 77 -19.07 -0.41 1.77
CA ARG A 77 -18.88 -1.11 0.47
C ARG A 77 -19.94 -2.15 0.13
N GLY A 78 -20.86 -2.45 1.04
CA GLY A 78 -21.88 -3.50 0.86
C GLY A 78 -21.35 -4.94 0.98
N GLU A 79 -20.05 -5.17 0.77
CA GLU A 79 -19.42 -6.49 0.82
C GLU A 79 -18.32 -6.58 1.88
N ARG A 80 -18.03 -7.82 2.32
CA ARG A 80 -16.94 -8.12 3.24
C ARG A 80 -15.90 -8.98 2.53
N CYS A 81 -14.63 -8.59 2.63
CA CYS A 81 -13.54 -9.43 2.12
C CYS A 81 -13.55 -10.81 2.80
N THR A 82 -13.37 -11.88 2.03
CA THR A 82 -13.39 -13.29 2.48
C THR A 82 -12.00 -13.91 2.66
N ALA A 83 -10.93 -13.12 2.54
CA ALA A 83 -9.53 -13.59 2.68
C ALA A 83 -9.23 -14.14 4.08
N ARG A 84 -8.69 -15.36 4.18
CA ARG A 84 -8.35 -16.01 5.47
C ARG A 84 -7.49 -15.10 6.37
N PHE A 85 -7.63 -15.27 7.68
CA PHE A 85 -6.69 -14.66 8.64
C PHE A 85 -5.32 -15.31 8.44
N ALA A 86 -4.28 -14.49 8.39
CA ALA A 86 -2.91 -15.00 8.28
C ALA A 86 -2.26 -14.98 9.67
N PRO A 87 -1.57 -16.04 10.11
CA PRO A 87 -0.83 -16.02 11.38
C PRO A 87 0.27 -14.96 11.32
N ALA A 88 0.16 -13.90 12.14
CA ALA A 88 1.04 -12.73 12.03
C ALA A 88 2.49 -13.08 12.35
N ARG A 89 2.73 -13.88 13.40
CA ARG A 89 4.09 -14.30 13.80
C ARG A 89 4.76 -15.20 12.76
N ALA A 90 4.04 -16.17 12.21
CA ALA A 90 4.60 -17.04 11.18
C ALA A 90 4.96 -16.25 9.91
N LEU A 91 4.12 -15.27 9.55
CA LEU A 91 4.41 -14.38 8.44
C LEU A 91 5.67 -13.54 8.69
N ASP A 92 5.81 -12.95 9.88
CA ASP A 92 7.01 -12.20 10.27
C ASP A 92 8.27 -13.09 10.17
N VAL A 93 8.21 -14.34 10.66
CA VAL A 93 9.32 -15.31 10.57
C VAL A 93 9.69 -15.63 9.12
N TRP A 94 8.71 -15.97 8.28
CA TRP A 94 8.97 -16.34 6.89
C TRP A 94 9.57 -15.19 6.09
N VAL A 95 9.03 -13.98 6.24
CA VAL A 95 9.57 -12.81 5.53
C VAL A 95 10.96 -12.45 6.05
N TRP A 96 11.21 -12.59 7.36
CA TRP A 96 12.55 -12.36 7.90
C TRP A 96 13.58 -13.35 7.33
N GLN A 97 13.24 -14.63 7.27
CA GLN A 97 14.10 -15.67 6.69
C GLN A 97 14.39 -15.39 5.20
N ASP A 98 13.38 -14.97 4.45
CA ASP A 98 13.51 -14.62 3.03
C ASP A 98 14.37 -13.38 2.83
N LEU A 99 14.19 -12.36 3.68
CA LEU A 99 15.03 -11.15 3.68
C LEU A 99 16.49 -11.50 3.97
N CYS A 100 16.77 -12.30 5.01
CA CYS A 100 18.13 -12.72 5.33
C CYS A 100 18.78 -13.51 4.20
N ARG A 101 18.02 -14.34 3.48
CA ARG A 101 18.51 -15.07 2.30
C ARG A 101 18.83 -14.10 1.16
N SER A 102 17.92 -13.19 0.86
CA SER A 102 18.09 -12.18 -0.19
C SER A 102 19.30 -11.29 0.04
N LEU A 103 19.57 -10.93 1.30
CA LEU A 103 20.76 -10.14 1.67
C LEU A 103 22.07 -10.92 1.56
N ARG A 104 22.05 -12.25 1.71
CA ARG A 104 23.22 -13.12 1.54
C ARG A 104 23.49 -13.48 0.08
N GLU A 105 22.46 -13.44 -0.75
CA GLU A 105 22.53 -13.81 -2.17
C GLU A 105 22.05 -12.64 -3.03
N PRO A 106 22.90 -11.61 -3.25
CA PRO A 106 22.51 -10.40 -4.00
C PRO A 106 21.98 -10.68 -5.40
N ALA A 107 22.40 -11.80 -6.02
CA ALA A 107 21.89 -12.24 -7.32
C ALA A 107 20.36 -12.46 -7.32
N LEU A 108 19.77 -12.91 -6.21
CA LEU A 108 18.32 -13.03 -6.07
C LEU A 108 17.62 -11.67 -6.18
N MET A 109 18.19 -10.65 -5.55
CA MET A 109 17.67 -9.29 -5.59
C MET A 109 17.78 -8.70 -7.00
N THR A 110 18.94 -8.85 -7.65
CA THR A 110 19.15 -8.36 -9.02
C THR A 110 18.19 -9.03 -10.00
N HIS A 111 18.02 -10.35 -9.91
CA HIS A 111 17.08 -11.09 -10.75
C HIS A 111 15.63 -10.65 -10.51
N ALA A 112 15.23 -10.49 -9.24
CA ALA A 112 13.89 -10.02 -8.88
C ALA A 112 13.62 -8.59 -9.41
N LEU A 113 14.60 -7.69 -9.32
CA LEU A 113 14.51 -6.33 -9.86
C LEU A 113 14.42 -6.32 -11.39
N ALA A 114 15.22 -7.14 -12.08
CA ALA A 114 15.17 -7.28 -13.53
C ALA A 114 13.78 -7.77 -13.98
N ARG A 115 13.25 -8.81 -13.34
CA ARG A 115 11.86 -9.28 -13.56
C ARG A 115 10.84 -8.20 -13.26
N ALA A 116 11.06 -7.38 -12.23
CA ALA A 116 10.15 -6.32 -11.88
C ALA A 116 10.07 -5.24 -12.96
N HIS A 117 11.24 -4.80 -13.45
CA HIS A 117 11.36 -3.85 -14.55
C HIS A 117 10.78 -4.42 -15.86
N GLY A 118 10.91 -5.73 -16.09
CA GLY A 118 10.27 -6.44 -17.21
C GLY A 118 8.74 -6.55 -17.11
N GLY A 119 8.12 -6.06 -16.04
CA GLY A 119 6.67 -6.06 -15.86
C GLY A 119 6.11 -7.34 -15.21
N GLU A 120 6.97 -8.32 -14.92
CA GLU A 120 6.60 -9.62 -14.36
C GLU A 120 6.45 -9.63 -12.83
N TRP A 121 6.53 -8.47 -12.19
CA TRP A 121 6.39 -8.33 -10.72
C TRP A 121 4.99 -8.70 -10.20
N LEU A 122 3.96 -8.48 -11.01
CA LEU A 122 2.56 -8.66 -10.60
C LEU A 122 2.05 -10.05 -11.04
N PRO A 123 1.15 -10.69 -10.28
CA PRO A 123 0.42 -11.85 -10.77
C PRO A 123 -0.23 -11.54 -12.12
N GLN A 124 -0.25 -12.50 -13.05
CA GLN A 124 -0.78 -12.31 -14.42
C GLN A 124 -2.18 -11.66 -14.42
N ALA A 125 -3.06 -12.08 -13.52
CA ALA A 125 -4.40 -11.49 -13.35
C ALA A 125 -4.36 -9.97 -13.07
N ARG A 126 -3.40 -9.49 -12.27
CA ARG A 126 -3.21 -8.05 -12.02
C ARG A 126 -2.58 -7.34 -13.20
N GLN A 127 -1.67 -7.98 -13.94
CA GLN A 127 -1.12 -7.41 -15.16
C GLN A 127 -2.23 -7.19 -16.20
N ALA A 128 -3.09 -8.21 -16.40
CA ALA A 128 -4.25 -8.13 -17.28
C ALA A 128 -5.21 -7.02 -16.83
N ARG A 129 -5.59 -6.98 -15.55
CA ARG A 129 -6.49 -5.93 -15.03
C ARG A 129 -5.89 -4.52 -15.22
N ARG A 130 -4.59 -4.35 -15.00
CA ARG A 130 -3.89 -3.08 -15.22
C ARG A 130 -3.90 -2.68 -16.69
N LYS A 131 -3.71 -3.64 -17.61
CA LYS A 131 -3.80 -3.41 -19.05
C LYS A 131 -5.21 -2.93 -19.43
N THR A 132 -6.25 -3.65 -19.02
CA THR A 132 -7.65 -3.26 -19.26
C THR A 132 -7.99 -1.87 -18.74
N LEU A 133 -7.56 -1.54 -17.51
CA LEU A 133 -7.80 -0.21 -16.94
C LEU A 133 -7.09 0.90 -17.72
N ARG A 134 -5.86 0.67 -18.19
CA ARG A 134 -5.14 1.64 -19.03
C ARG A 134 -5.83 1.85 -20.37
N GLU A 135 -6.23 0.77 -21.02
CA GLU A 135 -6.96 0.81 -22.29
C GLU A 135 -8.30 1.56 -22.16
N ALA A 136 -8.98 1.43 -21.01
CA ALA A 136 -10.20 2.18 -20.73
C ALA A 136 -9.97 3.66 -20.37
N LEU A 137 -8.83 4.00 -19.75
CA LEU A 137 -8.48 5.37 -19.38
C LEU A 137 -8.12 6.24 -20.59
N THR A 138 -7.37 5.70 -21.54
CA THR A 138 -6.88 6.44 -22.73
C THR A 138 -7.98 7.17 -23.52
N PRO A 139 -9.13 6.56 -23.88
CA PRO A 139 -10.20 7.28 -24.57
C PRO A 139 -10.87 8.35 -23.71
N LEU A 140 -10.99 8.14 -22.40
CA LEU A 140 -11.56 9.13 -21.48
C LEU A 140 -10.66 10.35 -21.35
N GLU A 141 -9.34 10.15 -21.25
CA GLU A 141 -8.34 11.22 -21.22
C GLU A 141 -8.39 12.05 -22.51
N ARG A 142 -8.51 11.40 -23.67
CA ARG A 142 -8.68 12.10 -24.97
C ARG A 142 -10.00 12.87 -25.04
N GLN A 143 -11.09 12.31 -24.53
CA GLN A 143 -12.38 12.99 -24.50
C GLN A 143 -12.32 14.23 -23.60
N GLN A 144 -11.69 14.12 -22.44
CA GLN A 144 -11.50 15.25 -21.52
C GLN A 144 -10.68 16.37 -22.17
N ALA A 145 -9.58 16.03 -22.85
CA ALA A 145 -8.75 17.02 -23.56
C ALA A 145 -9.56 17.79 -24.62
N ARG A 146 -10.32 17.09 -25.48
CA ARG A 146 -11.17 17.72 -26.50
C ARG A 146 -12.22 18.66 -25.92
N LEU A 147 -12.85 18.27 -24.80
CA LEU A 147 -13.85 19.11 -24.14
C LEU A 147 -13.24 20.38 -23.54
N LEU A 148 -12.03 20.27 -22.96
CA LEU A 148 -11.32 21.42 -22.43
C LEU A 148 -10.86 22.38 -23.54
N GLU A 149 -10.37 21.85 -24.66
CA GLU A 149 -10.01 22.65 -25.85
C GLU A 149 -11.22 23.45 -26.38
N GLY A 150 -12.39 22.82 -26.48
CA GLY A 150 -13.62 23.49 -26.92
C GLY A 150 -14.24 24.46 -25.92
N SER A 151 -13.80 24.46 -24.66
CA SER A 151 -14.30 25.37 -23.60
C SER A 151 -13.43 26.62 -23.43
N LEU A 152 -12.25 26.63 -24.05
CA LEU A 152 -11.28 27.73 -24.03
C LEU A 152 -11.21 28.50 -25.36
N ALA A 153 -12.03 28.11 -26.34
CA ALA A 153 -12.27 28.82 -27.59
C ALA A 153 -13.58 29.62 -27.50
#